data_AF-A0A2V7J912-F1
#
_entry.id   AF-A0A2V7J912-F1
#
_cell.length_a   1.000
_cell.length_b   1.000
_cell.length_c   1.000
_cell.angle_alpha   90.00
_cell.angle_beta   90.00
_cell.angle_gamma   90.00
#
_symmetry.space_group_name_H-M   'P 1'
#
loop_
_entity.id
_entity.type
_entity.pdbx_description
1 polymer ?
#
loop_
_entity_poly.entity_id
_entity_poly.type
_entity_poly.pdbx_seq_one_letter_code
_entity_poly.pdbx_strand_id
1 'polypeptide(L)'
;MRNSECGMRNDRGVTLMELLAVLLILGLLVGVSGLALGALRSPRVAKSVRALEAARTKAIRTGNAALVRVDSVAVSFLPDGSSSGGTIVDGVVVVVDPLTGAVHAIR
;
A
#
# COMPACT_ATOMS: atom_id res chain seq x y z
N MET A 1 -34.93 13.36 53.40
CA MET A 1 -34.59 12.23 52.51
C MET A 1 -34.71 12.71 51.06
N ARG A 2 -33.60 12.65 50.31
CA ARG A 2 -33.38 12.81 48.85
C ARG A 2 -34.34 13.72 48.07
N ASN A 3 -33.91 14.97 47.85
CA ASN A 3 -34.40 15.80 46.75
C ASN A 3 -33.61 15.45 45.47
N SER A 4 -34.33 14.84 44.54
CA SER A 4 -34.30 15.05 43.09
C SER A 4 -32.97 15.41 42.43
N GLU A 5 -32.27 14.40 41.93
CA GLU A 5 -31.33 14.57 40.81
C GLU A 5 -32.15 14.81 39.54
N CYS A 6 -32.45 16.09 39.26
CA CYS A 6 -33.01 16.50 37.97
C CYS A 6 -31.89 16.43 36.94
N GLY A 7 -31.74 15.26 36.30
CA GLY A 7 -30.92 15.13 35.11
C GLY A 7 -31.47 16.07 34.03
N MET A 8 -30.76 17.17 33.77
CA MET A 8 -30.97 18.02 32.59
C MET A 8 -30.76 17.17 31.34
N ARG A 9 -31.85 16.58 30.83
CA ARG A 9 -31.89 16.05 29.47
C ARG A 9 -31.74 17.23 28.53
N ASN A 10 -30.58 17.33 27.90
CA ASN A 10 -30.35 18.26 26.81
C ASN A 10 -31.11 17.73 25.59
N ASP A 11 -32.41 18.02 25.49
CA ASP A 11 -33.21 17.75 24.30
C ASP A 11 -32.86 18.79 23.23
N ARG A 12 -31.65 18.69 22.69
CA ARG A 12 -31.24 19.45 21.51
C ARG A 12 -31.74 18.69 20.29
N GLY A 13 -32.82 19.19 19.69
CA GLY A 13 -33.32 18.68 18.42
C GLY A 13 -32.28 18.91 17.32
N VAL A 14 -31.89 17.83 16.64
CA VAL A 14 -31.00 17.92 15.48
C VAL A 14 -31.81 18.47 14.32
N THR A 15 -31.33 19.53 13.68
CA THR A 15 -32.04 20.11 12.52
C THR A 15 -31.74 19.31 11.25
N LEU A 16 -32.68 19.29 10.29
CA LEU A 16 -32.44 18.67 8.98
C LEU A 16 -31.22 19.28 8.27
N MET A 17 -31.02 20.59 8.42
CA MET A 17 -29.87 21.30 7.87
C MET A 17 -28.55 20.82 8.50
N GLU A 18 -28.54 20.56 9.79
CA GLU A 18 -27.37 20.04 10.50
C GLU A 18 -27.01 18.63 10.02
N LEU A 19 -28.00 17.74 9.87
CA LEU A 19 -27.76 16.41 9.31
C LEU A 19 -27.23 16.48 7.87
N LEU A 20 -27.76 17.38 7.05
CA LEU A 20 -27.28 17.59 5.69
C LEU A 20 -25.83 18.08 5.68
N ALA A 21 -25.48 19.05 6.53
CA ALA A 21 -24.13 19.55 6.67
C ALA A 21 -23.15 18.44 7.13
N VAL A 22 -23.55 17.62 8.10
CA VAL A 22 -22.74 16.48 8.57
C VAL A 22 -22.52 15.47 7.46
N LEU A 23 -23.57 15.08 6.73
CA LEU A 23 -23.46 14.14 5.60
C LEU A 23 -22.57 14.69 4.47
N LEU A 24 -22.67 15.99 4.17
CA LEU A 24 -21.82 16.66 3.21
C LEU A 24 -20.34 16.58 3.63
N ILE A 25 -20.04 16.92 4.88
CA ILE A 25 -18.67 16.88 5.41
C ILE A 25 -18.13 15.45 5.42
N LEU A 26 -18.92 14.47 5.88
CA LEU A 26 -18.52 13.06 5.86
C LEU A 26 -18.28 12.56 4.43
N GLY A 27 -19.15 12.92 3.48
CA GLY A 27 -18.98 12.59 2.07
C GLY A 27 -17.70 13.18 1.48
N LEU A 28 -17.37 14.43 1.81
CA LEU A 28 -16.12 15.06 1.40
C LEU A 28 -14.91 14.37 2.02
N LEU A 29 -14.94 14.05 3.31
CA LEU A 29 -13.86 13.34 4.00
C LEU A 29 -13.62 11.97 3.37
N VAL A 30 -14.68 11.20 3.11
CA VAL A 30 -14.59 9.88 2.47
C VAL A 30 -14.10 10.01 1.04
N GLY A 31 -14.62 10.97 0.27
CA GLY A 31 -14.21 11.21 -1.12
C GLY A 31 -12.73 11.58 -1.24
N VAL A 32 -12.26 12.53 -0.43
CA VAL A 32 -10.85 12.96 -0.42
C VAL A 32 -9.94 11.83 0.07
N SER A 33 -10.33 11.14 1.13
CA SER A 33 -9.55 10.00 1.66
C SER A 33 -9.46 8.86 0.65
N GLY A 34 -10.56 8.56 -0.06
CA GLY A 34 -10.61 7.54 -1.10
C GLY A 34 -9.70 7.87 -2.28
N LEU A 35 -9.73 9.12 -2.76
CA LEU A 35 -8.84 9.60 -3.83
C LEU A 35 -7.37 9.56 -3.41
N ALA A 36 -7.05 9.97 -2.18
CA ALA A 36 -5.70 9.90 -1.64
C ALA A 36 -5.21 8.45 -1.59
N LEU A 37 -5.99 7.53 -1.02
CA LEU A 37 -5.64 6.10 -0.97
C LEU A 37 -5.51 5.47 -2.36
N GLY A 38 -6.37 5.88 -3.31
CA GLY A 38 -6.27 5.47 -4.71
C GLY A 38 -4.98 5.93 -5.38
N ALA A 39 -4.54 7.16 -5.10
CA ALA A 39 -3.27 7.69 -5.59
C ALA A 39 -2.06 6.98 -4.95
N LEU A 40 -2.15 6.59 -3.68
CA LEU A 40 -1.11 5.82 -2.99
C LEU A 40 -1.02 4.37 -3.48
N ARG A 41 -2.13 3.77 -3.95
CA ARG A 41 -2.15 2.42 -4.52
C ARG A 41 -1.60 2.44 -5.95
N SER A 42 -0.35 2.88 -6.10
CA SER A 42 0.33 2.94 -7.40
C SER A 42 0.42 1.52 -7.99
N PRO A 43 -0.20 1.24 -9.16
CA PRO A 43 -0.13 -0.07 -9.80
C PRO A 43 1.29 -0.49 -10.20
N ARG A 44 2.25 0.45 -10.15
CA ARG A 44 3.64 0.25 -10.57
C ARG A 44 4.39 -0.70 -9.64
N VAL A 45 4.20 -0.58 -8.31
CA VAL A 45 4.84 -1.46 -7.31
C VAL A 45 4.41 -2.92 -7.50
N ALA A 46 3.12 -3.18 -7.78
CA ALA A 46 2.65 -4.54 -8.04
C ALA A 46 3.24 -5.11 -9.35
N LYS A 47 3.45 -4.26 -10.36
CA LYS A 47 4.04 -4.65 -11.65
C LYS A 47 5.53 -4.92 -11.51
N SER A 48 6.27 -4.12 -10.75
CA SER A 48 7.70 -4.31 -10.50
C SER A 48 7.97 -5.59 -9.72
N VAL A 49 7.26 -5.82 -8.61
CA VAL A 49 7.38 -7.05 -7.82
C VAL A 49 7.08 -8.28 -8.67
N ARG A 50 6.00 -8.27 -9.47
CA ARG A 50 5.69 -9.39 -10.39
C ARG A 50 6.76 -9.59 -11.46
N ALA A 51 7.37 -8.53 -11.98
CA ALA A 51 8.46 -8.64 -12.95
C ALA A 51 9.71 -9.28 -12.33
N LEU A 52 10.04 -8.93 -11.08
CA LEU A 52 11.13 -9.54 -10.31
C LEU A 52 10.86 -11.03 -10.04
N GLU A 53 9.67 -11.37 -9.55
CA GLU A 53 9.28 -12.77 -9.30
C GLU A 53 9.28 -13.62 -10.58
N ALA A 54 8.79 -13.06 -11.69
CA ALA A 54 8.81 -13.75 -12.98
C ALA A 54 10.24 -13.99 -13.48
N ALA A 55 11.14 -13.02 -13.31
CA ALA A 55 12.55 -13.17 -13.66
C ALA A 55 13.24 -14.23 -12.79
N ARG A 56 13.00 -14.23 -11.47
CA ARG A 56 13.49 -15.27 -10.56
C ARG A 56 13.00 -16.65 -10.97
N THR A 57 11.70 -16.80 -11.22
CA THR A 57 11.11 -18.07 -11.66
C THR A 57 11.70 -18.52 -12.99
N LYS A 58 11.94 -17.59 -13.92
CA LYS A 58 12.61 -17.88 -15.20
C LYS A 58 14.04 -18.38 -14.97
N ALA A 59 14.81 -17.75 -14.07
CA ALA A 59 16.18 -18.16 -13.78
C ALA A 59 16.25 -19.59 -13.24
N ILE A 60 15.44 -19.88 -12.23
CA ILE A 60 15.36 -21.20 -11.60
C ILE A 60 14.87 -22.25 -12.60
N ARG A 61 13.81 -21.96 -13.35
CA ARG A 61 13.21 -22.92 -14.29
C ARG A 61 14.11 -23.24 -15.48
N THR A 62 14.85 -22.25 -15.98
CA THR A 62 15.70 -22.42 -17.16
C THR A 62 17.12 -22.86 -16.82
N GLY A 63 17.53 -22.78 -15.55
CA GLY A 63 18.91 -23.05 -15.15
C GLY A 63 19.91 -21.97 -15.57
N ASN A 64 19.43 -20.86 -16.15
CA ASN A 64 20.25 -19.75 -16.63
C ASN A 64 19.97 -18.48 -15.84
N ALA A 65 20.98 -17.63 -15.64
CA ALA A 65 20.76 -16.35 -14.98
C ALA A 65 19.74 -15.49 -15.76
N ALA A 66 18.83 -14.83 -15.04
CA ALA A 66 17.84 -13.93 -15.63
C ALA A 66 18.03 -12.51 -15.10
N LEU A 67 18.24 -11.57 -16.02
CA LEU A 67 18.37 -10.15 -15.70
C LEU A 67 17.04 -9.45 -15.95
N VAL A 68 16.58 -8.70 -14.95
CA VAL A 68 15.39 -7.84 -15.04
C VAL A 68 15.76 -6.42 -14.68
N ARG A 69 15.24 -5.47 -15.44
CA ARG A 69 15.38 -4.05 -15.14
C ARG A 69 14.04 -3.51 -14.67
N VAL A 70 14.05 -2.93 -13.48
CA VAL A 70 12.90 -2.23 -12.92
C VAL A 70 13.36 -0.80 -12.69
N ASP A 71 12.70 0.14 -13.36
CA ASP A 71 13.09 1.55 -13.44
C ASP A 71 14.56 1.72 -13.87
N SER A 72 15.41 2.20 -12.96
CA SER A 72 16.83 2.45 -13.17
C SER A 72 17.74 1.34 -12.62
N VAL A 73 17.18 0.35 -11.92
CA VAL A 73 17.92 -0.72 -11.24
C VAL A 73 17.84 -2.01 -12.05
N ALA A 74 18.99 -2.62 -12.31
CA ALA A 74 19.07 -3.96 -12.89
C ALA A 74 19.32 -4.98 -11.77
N VAL A 75 18.48 -6.01 -11.69
CA VAL A 75 18.62 -7.12 -10.76
C VAL A 75 18.85 -8.40 -11.55
N SER A 76 19.90 -9.14 -11.20
CA SER A 76 20.21 -10.44 -11.79
C SER A 76 19.83 -11.54 -10.81
N PHE A 77 19.00 -12.49 -11.25
CA PHE A 77 18.67 -13.70 -10.51
C PHE A 77 19.48 -14.88 -11.02
N LEU A 78 20.06 -15.64 -10.11
CA LEU A 78 20.81 -16.84 -10.42
C LEU A 78 19.91 -18.10 -10.33
N PRO A 79 20.32 -19.22 -10.97
CA PRO A 79 19.54 -20.46 -10.97
C PRO A 79 19.34 -21.09 -9.59
N ASP A 80 20.22 -20.77 -8.64
CA ASP A 80 20.16 -21.21 -7.24
C ASP A 80 19.13 -20.41 -6.41
N GLY A 81 18.48 -19.41 -7.00
CA GLY A 81 17.51 -18.54 -6.35
C GLY A 81 18.12 -17.30 -5.70
N SER A 82 19.45 -17.17 -5.65
CA SER A 82 20.14 -15.97 -5.19
C SER A 82 19.97 -14.80 -6.19
N SER A 83 20.32 -13.59 -5.76
CA SER A 83 20.29 -12.43 -6.65
C SER A 83 21.45 -11.47 -6.41
N SER A 84 21.65 -10.54 -7.34
CA SER A 84 22.54 -9.40 -7.14
C SER A 84 22.12 -8.48 -5.99
N GLY A 85 20.92 -8.67 -5.45
CA GLY A 85 20.27 -7.75 -4.53
C GLY A 85 19.91 -6.42 -5.21
N GLY A 86 19.41 -5.50 -4.40
CA GLY A 86 19.15 -4.13 -4.83
C GLY A 86 18.00 -3.49 -4.07
N THR A 87 17.95 -2.17 -4.15
CA THR A 87 16.84 -1.38 -3.60
C THR A 87 16.24 -0.56 -4.72
N ILE A 88 14.96 -0.77 -4.98
CA ILE A 88 14.20 -0.07 -6.00
C ILE A 88 13.29 0.92 -5.28
N VAL A 89 13.33 2.18 -5.68
CA VAL A 89 12.52 3.25 -5.08
C VAL A 89 11.51 3.71 -6.14
N ASP A 90 10.32 3.09 -6.14
CA ASP A 90 9.20 3.43 -7.04
C ASP A 90 7.96 3.82 -6.23
N GLY A 91 8.09 4.92 -5.47
CA GLY A 91 7.08 5.35 -4.49
C GLY A 91 6.98 4.47 -3.23
N VAL A 92 7.51 3.25 -3.28
CA VAL A 92 7.73 2.31 -2.16
C VAL A 92 9.13 1.72 -2.32
N VAL A 93 9.81 1.46 -1.20
CA VAL A 93 11.14 0.86 -1.18
C VAL A 93 11.00 -0.66 -1.33
N VAL A 94 11.38 -1.19 -2.48
CA VAL A 94 11.43 -2.64 -2.70
C VAL A 94 12.86 -3.10 -2.55
N VAL A 95 13.11 -3.95 -1.55
CA VAL A 95 14.42 -4.55 -1.27
C VAL A 95 14.44 -5.97 -1.80
N VAL A 96 15.47 -6.29 -2.57
CA VAL A 96 15.75 -7.66 -2.99
C VAL A 96 16.89 -8.20 -2.14
N ASP A 97 16.63 -9.29 -1.42
CA ASP A 97 17.64 -10.00 -0.65
C ASP A 97 18.64 -10.68 -1.60
N PRO A 98 19.95 -10.36 -1.52
CA PRO A 98 20.95 -10.98 -2.38
C PRO A 98 21.13 -12.48 -2.12
N LEU A 99 20.91 -12.95 -0.90
CA LEU A 99 21.16 -14.34 -0.52
C LEU A 99 20.03 -15.27 -0.95
N THR A 100 18.79 -14.80 -0.85
CA THR A 100 17.59 -15.63 -1.08
C THR A 100 16.83 -15.26 -2.36
N GLY A 101 17.15 -14.11 -2.95
CA GLY A 101 16.37 -13.50 -4.03
C GLY A 101 14.96 -13.09 -3.61
N ALA A 102 14.66 -13.05 -2.30
CA ALA A 102 13.36 -12.66 -1.79
C ALA A 102 13.11 -11.16 -2.04
N VAL A 103 11.89 -10.84 -2.46
CA VAL A 103 11.47 -9.46 -2.75
C VAL A 103 10.60 -8.97 -1.59
N HIS A 104 11.08 -7.97 -0.87
CA HIS A 104 10.38 -7.36 0.26
C HIS A 104 10.04 -5.90 -0.06
N ALA A 105 8.75 -5.58 -0.08
CA ALA A 105 8.31 -4.20 -0.12
C ALA A 105 8.29 -3.63 1.30
N ILE A 106 9.16 -2.66 1.57
CA ILE A 106 9.21 -1.91 2.82
C ILE A 106 8.36 -0.65 2.63
N ARG A 107 7.29 -0.56 3.42
CA ARG A 107 6.32 0.55 3.43
C ARG A 107 6.72 1.61 4.45
#